data_AF-A0A7D7G063-F1
#
_entry.id   AF-A0A7D7G063-F1
#
_cell.length_a   1.000
_cell.length_b   1.000
_cell.length_c   1.000
_cell.angle_alpha   90.00
_cell.angle_beta   90.00
_cell.angle_gamma   90.00
#
_symmetry.space_group_name_H-M   'P 1'
#
loop_
_entity.id
_entity.type
_entity.pdbx_description
1 polymer ?
#
loop_
_entity_poly.entity_id
_entity_poly.type
_entity_poly.pdbx_seq_one_letter_code
_entity_poly.pdbx_strand_id
1 'polypeptide(L)' 'MTRFEKHFNMIQVDPFSAREILEERQQELNRLKNKRDCCKNGFRWQCITQELEQLEKEYQFLDALI' A
#
# COMPACT_ATOMS: atom_id res chain seq x y z
N MET A 1 -16.31 0.61 5.11
CA MET A 1 -14.97 1.22 5.23
C MET A 1 -14.03 0.51 4.29
N THR A 2 -13.31 1.25 3.46
CA THR A 2 -12.19 0.70 2.68
C THR A 2 -11.03 0.30 3.62
N ARG A 3 -10.10 -0.53 3.16
CA ARG A 3 -8.92 -0.90 3.98
C ARG A 3 -8.09 0.34 4.32
N PHE A 4 -8.01 1.30 3.40
CA PHE A 4 -7.40 2.61 3.63
C PHE A 4 -8.08 3.38 4.76
N GLU A 5 -9.41 3.55 4.71
CA GLU A 5 -10.16 4.25 5.76
C GLU A 5 -9.99 3.60 7.13
N LYS A 6 -9.96 2.26 7.19
CA LYS A 6 -9.70 1.54 8.43
C LYS A 6 -8.32 1.87 8.99
N HIS A 7 -7.29 1.84 8.14
CA HIS A 7 -5.90 2.12 8.54
C HIS A 7 -5.72 3.58 8.95
N PHE A 8 -6.33 4.51 8.22
CA PHE A 8 -6.36 5.92 8.54
C PHE A 8 -6.94 6.18 9.94
N ASN A 9 -8.11 5.59 10.23
CA ASN A 9 -8.74 5.72 11.55
C ASN A 9 -7.90 5.09 12.66
N MET A 10 -7.27 3.93 12.40
CA MET A 10 -6.40 3.27 13.38
C MET A 10 -5.17 4.13 13.72
N ILE A 11 -4.51 4.71 12.72
CA ILE A 11 -3.36 5.61 12.92
C ILE A 11 -3.76 6.86 13.73
N GLN A 12 -4.95 7.42 13.47
CA GLN A 12 -5.44 8.57 14.23
C GLN A 12 -5.78 8.24 15.69
N VAL A 13 -6.28 7.03 15.96
CA VAL A 13 -6.70 6.61 17.30
C VAL A 13 -5.51 6.11 18.14
N ASP A 14 -4.59 5.39 17.52
CA ASP A 14 -3.42 4.80 18.16
C ASP A 14 -2.14 4.97 17.31
N PRO A 15 -1.31 5.97 17.61
CA PRO A 15 -0.06 6.21 16.90
C PRO A 15 0.94 5.05 16.99
N PHE A 16 0.84 4.17 18.01
CA PHE A 16 1.71 3.01 18.12
C PHE A 16 1.38 1.94 17.06
N SER A 17 0.11 1.80 16.70
CA SER A 17 -0.35 0.90 15.62
C SER A 17 0.11 1.35 14.23
N ALA A 18 0.49 2.62 14.08
CA ALA A 18 0.81 3.21 12.79
C ALA A 18 2.03 2.56 12.13
N ARG A 19 3.04 2.19 12.92
CA ARG A 19 4.25 1.53 12.43
C ARG A 19 3.97 0.14 11.87
N GLU A 20 3.17 -0.66 12.58
CA GLU A 20 2.77 -2.01 12.13
C GLU A 20 1.96 -1.94 10.84
N ILE A 21 1.03 -0.97 10.76
CA ILE A 21 0.21 -0.74 9.58
C ILE A 21 1.05 -0.36 8.36
N LEU A 22 2.03 0.54 8.53
CA LEU A 22 2.93 0.92 7.45
C LEU A 22 3.81 -0.25 7.03
N GLU A 23 4.33 -1.04 7.97
CA GLU A 23 5.15 -2.21 7.65
C GLU A 23 4.35 -3.24 6.84
N GLU A 24 3.09 -3.52 7.22
CA GLU A 24 2.21 -4.42 6.47
C GLU A 24 1.96 -3.91 5.04
N ARG A 25 1.68 -2.61 4.88
CA ARG A 25 1.46 -1.98 3.56
C ARG A 25 2.73 -1.99 2.71
N GLN A 26 3.89 -1.78 3.30
CA GLN A 26 5.18 -1.85 2.60
C GLN A 26 5.46 -3.28 2.10
N GLN A 27 5.14 -4.30 2.90
CA GLN A 27 5.25 -5.69 2.47
C GLN A 27 4.30 -6.01 1.31
N GLU A 28 3.08 -5.50 1.33
CA GLU A 28 2.11 -5.65 0.23
C GLU A 28 2.62 -5.01 -1.07
N LEU A 29 3.12 -3.78 -0.99
CA LEU A 29 3.74 -3.10 -2.13
C LEU A 29 4.92 -3.89 -2.69
N ASN A 30 5.81 -4.41 -1.84
CA ASN A 30 6.93 -5.23 -2.28
C ASN A 30 6.48 -6.53 -2.97
N ARG A 31 5.44 -7.20 -2.46
CA ARG A 31 4.86 -8.38 -3.10
C ARG A 31 4.30 -8.06 -4.48
N LEU A 32 3.58 -6.96 -4.63
CA LEU A 32 3.04 -6.51 -5.91
C LEU A 32 4.13 -6.08 -6.90
N LYS A 33 5.19 -5.40 -6.43
CA LYS A 33 6.37 -5.08 -7.25
C LYS A 33 7.04 -6.33 -7.79
N ASN A 34 7.29 -7.32 -6.94
CA ASN A 34 7.85 -8.60 -7.37
C ASN A 34 6.94 -9.32 -8.38
N LYS A 35 5.61 -9.28 -8.16
CA LYS A 35 4.63 -9.86 -9.08
C LYS A 35 4.64 -9.16 -10.44
N ARG A 36 4.74 -7.82 -10.44
CA ARG A 36 4.88 -7.00 -11.65
C ARG A 36 6.14 -7.39 -12.42
N ASP A 37 7.28 -7.48 -11.74
CA ASP A 37 8.59 -7.73 -12.37
C ASP A 37 8.67 -9.14 -12.97
N CYS A 38 8.00 -10.11 -12.34
CA CYS A 38 7.84 -11.46 -12.90
C CYS A 38 6.76 -11.56 -13.99
N CYS A 39 5.96 -10.52 -14.23
CA CYS A 39 4.84 -10.56 -15.16
C CYS A 39 5.31 -10.34 -16.61
N LYS A 40 5.29 -11.40 -17.42
CA LYS A 40 5.63 -11.35 -18.86
C LYS A 40 4.50 -10.78 -19.74
N ASN A 41 3.29 -10.62 -19.19
CA ASN A 41 2.14 -10.11 -19.92
C ASN A 41 2.06 -8.58 -19.75
N GLY A 42 2.25 -7.83 -20.84
CA GLY A 42 2.29 -6.37 -20.81
C GLY A 42 1.01 -5.69 -20.31
N PHE A 43 -0.16 -6.24 -20.63
CA PHE A 43 -1.44 -5.72 -20.12
C PHE A 43 -1.55 -5.91 -18.61
N ARG A 44 -1.26 -7.13 -18.12
CA ARG A 44 -1.27 -7.41 -16.67
C ARG A 44 -0.20 -6.60 -15.94
N TRP A 45 0.95 -6.39 -16.55
CA TRP A 45 2.01 -5.54 -16.02
C TRP A 45 1.49 -4.11 -15.82
N GLN A 46 0.80 -3.53 -16.82
CA GLN A 46 0.20 -2.19 -16.71
C GLN A 46 -0.86 -2.11 -15.61
N CYS A 47 -1.76 -3.10 -15.51
CA CYS A 47 -2.76 -3.13 -14.43
C CYS A 47 -2.10 -3.19 -13.04
N ILE A 48 -1.06 -4.01 -12.87
CA ILE A 48 -0.35 -4.11 -11.58
C ILE A 48 0.39 -2.79 -11.29
N THR A 49 0.95 -2.13 -12.31
CA THR A 49 1.59 -0.81 -12.15
C THR A 49 0.57 0.25 -11.70
N GLN A 50 -0.62 0.30 -12.29
CA GLN A 50 -1.69 1.21 -11.87
C GLN A 50 -2.14 0.95 -10.43
N GLU A 51 -2.29 -0.31 -10.06
CA GLU A 51 -2.62 -0.72 -8.69
C GLU A 51 -1.51 -0.32 -7.70
N LEU A 52 -0.24 -0.54 -8.06
CA LEU A 52 0.92 -0.10 -7.28
C LEU A 52 0.95 1.41 -7.08
N GLU A 53 0.73 2.20 -8.12
CA GLU A 53 0.72 3.66 -8.03
C GLU A 53 -0.37 4.17 -7.07
N GLN A 54 -1.55 3.54 -7.08
CA GLN A 54 -2.62 3.89 -6.15
C GLN A 54 -2.24 3.54 -4.71
N LEU A 55 -1.73 2.33 -4.47
CA LEU A 55 -1.34 1.88 -3.14
C LEU A 55 -0.13 2.64 -2.58
N GLU A 56 0.80 3.07 -3.43
CA GLU A 56 1.93 3.92 -3.05
C GLU A 56 1.45 5.30 -2.60
N LYS A 57 0.46 5.89 -3.29
CA LYS A 57 -0.15 7.16 -2.86
C LYS A 57 -0.86 7.01 -1.52
N GLU A 58 -1.61 5.93 -1.33
CA GLU A 58 -2.23 5.63 -0.04
C GLU A 58 -1.18 5.49 1.07
N TYR A 59 -0.10 4.76 0.80
CA TYR A 59 1.00 4.57 1.75
C TYR A 59 1.65 5.89 2.13
N GLN A 60 2.02 6.72 1.15
CA GLN A 60 2.62 8.04 1.39
C GLN A 60 1.69 8.95 2.20
N PHE A 61 0.38 8.87 1.95
CA PHE A 61 -0.59 9.61 2.74
C PHE A 61 -0.62 9.14 4.19
N LEU A 62 -0.60 7.83 4.44
CA LEU A 62 -0.56 7.29 5.81
C LEU A 62 0.76 7.61 6.52
N ASP A 63 1.88 7.56 5.81
CA ASP A 63 3.21 7.88 6.33
C ASP A 63 3.33 9.36 6.74
N ALA A 64 2.70 10.25 5.98
CA ALA A 64 2.66 11.68 6.29
C ALA A 64 1.80 12.05 7.51
N LEU A 65 1.02 11.10 8.07
CA LEU A 65 0.19 11.32 9.25
C LEU A 65 0.90 10.99 10.57
N ILE A 66 2.10 10.40 10.50
CA ILE A 66 2.93 10.03 11.65
C ILE A 66 3.97 11.12 11.90
#